data_AF-A0AA44GEH4-F1
#
_entry.id   AF-A0AA44GEH4-F1
#
_cell.length_a   1.000
_cell.length_b   1.000
_cell.length_c   1.000
_cell.angle_alpha   90.00
_cell.angle_beta   90.00
_cell.angle_gamma   90.00
#
_symmetry.space_group_name_H-M   'P 1'
#
loop_
_entity.id
_entity.type
_entity.pdbx_description
1 polymer ?
#
loop_
_entity_poly.entity_id
_entity_poly.type
_entity_poly.pdbx_seq_one_letter_code
_entity_poly.pdbx_strand_id
1 'polypeptide(L)'
;MLDFIENIFNFIIKCIVALIKFVVVIVLVIGVIAWNWDTSDSSSDEWMGFVYPDKANLWNDRDVGTFSTLEECREESLDALRMIGATRSGDYECGLNCDTSKGKPYICEKTER
;
A
#
# COMPACT_ATOMS: atom_id res chain seq x y z
N MET A 1 14.64 -52.83 -38.78
CA MET A 1 13.23 -52.41 -38.55
C MET A 1 12.95 -52.23 -37.07
N LEU A 2 13.35 -53.18 -36.22
CA LEU A 2 13.24 -53.08 -34.76
C LEU A 2 14.11 -51.96 -34.15
N ASP A 3 15.33 -51.74 -34.65
CA ASP A 3 16.22 -50.66 -34.15
C ASP A 3 15.66 -49.25 -34.38
N PHE A 4 14.85 -49.07 -35.44
CA PHE A 4 14.19 -47.80 -35.74
C PHE A 4 13.04 -47.52 -34.76
N ILE A 5 12.31 -48.57 -34.36
CA ILE A 5 11.24 -48.50 -33.38
C ILE A 5 11.82 -48.22 -31.97
N GLU A 6 12.91 -48.88 -31.58
CA GLU A 6 13.59 -48.61 -30.31
C GLU A 6 14.13 -47.18 -30.21
N ASN A 7 14.67 -46.63 -31.31
CA ASN A 7 15.18 -45.26 -31.33
C ASN A 7 14.06 -44.22 -31.20
N ILE A 8 12.93 -44.43 -31.87
CA ILE A 8 11.73 -43.60 -31.75
C ILE A 8 11.15 -43.69 -30.33
N PHE A 9 11.05 -44.90 -29.76
CA PHE A 9 10.52 -45.10 -28.41
C PHE A 9 11.39 -44.42 -27.35
N ASN A 10 12.72 -44.53 -27.47
CA ASN A 10 13.68 -43.84 -26.60
C ASN A 10 13.62 -42.31 -26.75
N PHE A 11 13.37 -41.80 -27.95
CA PHE A 11 13.20 -40.36 -28.20
C PHE A 11 11.92 -39.83 -27.54
N ILE A 12 10.80 -40.54 -27.69
CA ILE A 12 9.52 -40.19 -27.07
C ILE A 12 9.62 -40.21 -25.54
N ILE A 13 10.25 -41.23 -24.95
CA ILE A 13 10.45 -41.33 -23.50
C ILE A 13 11.29 -40.17 -22.98
N LYS A 14 12.38 -39.81 -23.65
CA LYS A 14 13.22 -38.66 -23.28
C LYS A 14 12.44 -37.35 -23.33
N CYS A 15 11.60 -37.15 -24.35
CA CYS A 15 10.71 -35.98 -24.44
C CYS A 15 9.68 -35.95 -23.31
N ILE A 16 9.03 -37.07 -22.99
CA ILE A 16 8.04 -37.16 -21.90
C ILE A 16 8.71 -36.86 -20.55
N VAL A 17 9.88 -37.45 -20.27
CA VAL A 17 10.63 -37.20 -19.03
C VAL A 17 11.09 -35.74 -18.94
N ALA A 18 11.49 -35.11 -20.05
CA ALA A 18 11.83 -33.70 -20.09
C ALA A 18 10.62 -32.80 -19.81
N LEU A 19 9.45 -33.13 -20.36
CA LEU A 19 8.19 -32.41 -20.12
C LEU A 19 7.74 -32.54 -18.66
N ILE A 20 7.81 -33.74 -18.08
CA ILE A 20 7.48 -33.97 -16.66
C ILE A 20 8.40 -33.14 -15.75
N LYS A 21 9.72 -33.13 -16.01
CA LYS A 21 10.66 -32.30 -15.24
C LYS A 21 10.34 -30.81 -15.34
N PHE A 22 9.97 -30.33 -16.53
CA PHE A 22 9.62 -28.93 -16.74
C PHE A 22 8.34 -28.53 -15.97
N VAL A 23 7.31 -29.39 -16.00
CA VAL A 23 6.08 -29.20 -15.24
C VAL A 23 6.34 -29.19 -13.73
N VAL A 24 7.16 -30.12 -13.22
CA VAL A 24 7.53 -30.17 -11.79
C VAL A 24 8.24 -28.88 -11.35
N VAL A 25 9.16 -28.36 -12.16
CA VAL A 25 9.83 -27.08 -11.89
C VAL A 25 8.84 -25.92 -11.83
N ILE A 26 7.89 -25.86 -12.78
CA ILE A 26 6.87 -24.80 -12.79
C ILE A 26 5.99 -24.85 -11.54
N VAL A 27 5.54 -26.04 -11.12
CA VAL A 27 4.72 -26.19 -9.90
C VAL A 27 5.49 -25.75 -8.66
N LEU A 28 6.79 -26.07 -8.57
CA LEU A 28 7.63 -25.64 -7.45
C LEU A 28 7.83 -24.11 -7.44
N VAL A 29 8.00 -23.48 -8.60
CA VAL A 29 8.15 -22.03 -8.73
C VAL A 29 6.86 -21.29 -8.37
N ILE A 30 5.70 -21.74 -8.89
CA ILE A 30 4.39 -21.17 -8.53
C ILE A 30 4.13 -21.38 -7.04
N GLY A 31 4.50 -22.55 -6.53
CA GLY A 31 4.53 -22.87 -5.11
C GLY A 31 5.25 -21.79 -4.34
N VAL A 32 6.49 -21.43 -4.66
CA VAL A 32 7.24 -20.38 -3.93
C VAL A 32 6.62 -18.98 -4.04
N ILE A 33 6.06 -18.63 -5.20
CA ILE A 33 5.48 -17.30 -5.45
C ILE A 33 4.20 -17.08 -4.63
N ALA A 34 3.40 -18.12 -4.43
CA ALA A 34 2.13 -18.03 -3.71
C ALA A 34 2.25 -17.76 -2.20
N TRP A 35 3.46 -17.84 -1.62
CA TRP A 35 3.67 -17.71 -0.16
C TRP A 35 4.02 -16.27 0.24
N ASN A 36 4.25 -15.39 -0.73
CA ASN A 36 4.55 -13.97 -0.49
C ASN A 36 3.34 -13.06 -0.69
N TRP A 37 2.13 -13.62 -0.70
CA TRP A 37 0.92 -12.82 -0.74
C TRP A 37 0.57 -12.38 0.69
N ASP A 38 1.18 -11.28 1.11
CA ASP A 38 0.79 -10.57 2.32
C ASP A 38 -0.59 -9.92 2.07
N THR A 39 -1.65 -10.57 2.53
CA THR A 39 -2.98 -9.97 2.62
C THR A 39 -3.17 -9.46 4.05
N SER A 40 -2.50 -8.35 4.38
CA SER A 40 -2.78 -7.63 5.62
C SER A 40 -4.10 -6.85 5.47
N ASP A 41 -5.22 -7.53 5.70
CA ASP A 41 -6.53 -6.90 5.90
C ASP A 41 -6.71 -6.51 7.37
N SER A 42 -5.76 -5.71 7.86
CA SER A 42 -5.94 -4.90 9.07
C SER A 42 -6.28 -3.51 8.58
N SER A 43 -7.37 -2.91 9.06
CA SER A 43 -7.75 -1.52 8.79
C SER A 43 -6.49 -0.66 8.72
N SER A 44 -6.09 -0.30 7.50
CA SER A 44 -4.84 0.41 7.28
C SER A 44 -4.92 1.73 8.04
N ASP A 45 -3.87 2.07 8.78
CA ASP A 45 -3.79 3.34 9.48
C ASP A 45 -4.11 4.50 8.53
N GLU A 46 -5.15 5.28 8.86
CA GLU A 46 -5.59 6.42 8.08
C GLU A 46 -5.20 7.72 8.79
N TRP A 47 -4.46 8.57 8.09
CA TRP A 47 -4.01 9.87 8.58
C TRP A 47 -4.82 11.00 7.96
N MET A 48 -5.63 11.68 8.76
CA MET A 48 -6.42 12.84 8.32
C MET A 48 -5.64 14.14 8.56
N GLY A 49 -5.48 14.94 7.51
CA GLY A 49 -4.75 16.22 7.57
C GLY A 49 -5.67 17.41 7.83
N PHE A 50 -5.25 18.27 8.77
CA PHE A 50 -5.92 19.52 9.13
C PHE A 50 -4.92 20.66 9.01
N VAL A 51 -5.30 21.75 8.32
CA VAL A 51 -4.48 22.97 8.25
C VAL A 51 -5.21 24.15 8.87
N TYR A 52 -4.46 24.94 9.62
CA TYR A 52 -4.90 26.17 10.26
C TYR A 52 -4.20 27.34 9.59
N PRO A 53 -4.89 28.26 8.88
CA PRO A 53 -4.25 29.40 8.22
C PRO A 53 -3.57 30.38 9.20
N ASP A 54 -4.05 30.41 10.44
CA ASP A 54 -3.48 31.13 11.56
C ASP A 54 -3.30 30.18 12.74
N LYS A 55 -2.04 29.92 13.11
CA LYS A 55 -1.68 29.02 14.22
C LYS A 55 -2.17 29.48 15.58
N ALA A 56 -2.56 30.75 15.73
CA ALA A 56 -3.17 31.27 16.95
C ALA A 56 -4.69 31.00 17.01
N ASN A 57 -5.31 30.59 15.89
CA ASN A 57 -6.74 30.35 15.79
C ASN A 57 -7.04 28.93 15.26
N LEU A 58 -7.09 27.97 16.18
CA LEU A 58 -7.39 26.57 15.88
C LEU A 58 -8.86 26.30 15.51
N TRP A 59 -9.75 27.30 15.58
CA TRP A 59 -11.16 27.15 15.19
C TRP A 59 -11.39 27.31 13.68
N ASN A 60 -10.38 27.78 12.95
CA ASN A 60 -10.44 28.00 11.51
C ASN A 60 -9.63 26.92 10.78
N ASP A 61 -9.95 25.67 11.04
CA ASP A 61 -9.29 24.53 10.43
C ASP A 61 -9.89 24.18 9.06
N ARG A 62 -9.07 23.60 8.19
CA ARG A 62 -9.48 23.11 6.87
C ARG A 62 -8.98 21.69 6.70
N ASP A 63 -9.88 20.82 6.29
CA ASP A 63 -9.55 19.42 6.01
C ASP A 63 -8.77 19.35 4.68
N VAL A 64 -7.63 18.68 4.70
CA VAL A 64 -6.75 18.48 3.54
C VAL A 64 -7.11 17.18 2.82
N GLY A 65 -7.42 16.13 3.59
CA GLY A 65 -7.72 14.80 3.07
C GLY A 65 -7.34 13.71 4.07
N THR A 66 -7.45 12.46 3.62
CA THR A 66 -7.03 11.26 4.36
C THR A 66 -5.96 10.52 3.56
N PHE A 67 -4.92 10.05 4.25
CA PHE A 67 -3.70 9.51 3.65
C PHE A 67 -3.29 8.20 4.31
N SER A 68 -2.56 7.36 3.58
CA SER A 68 -2.13 6.04 4.09
C SER A 68 -0.89 6.12 4.97
N THR A 69 -0.18 7.25 4.96
CA THR A 69 1.04 7.44 5.76
C THR A 69 1.08 8.83 6.39
N LEU A 70 1.74 8.94 7.54
CA LEU A 70 1.98 10.22 8.20
C LEU A 70 2.77 11.19 7.33
N GLU A 71 3.75 10.69 6.57
CA GLU A 71 4.60 11.55 5.74
C GLU A 71 3.81 12.19 4.60
N GLU A 72 2.95 11.41 3.92
CA GLU A 72 2.05 11.94 2.90
C GLU A 72 1.11 13.00 3.48
N CYS A 73 0.54 12.76 4.66
CA CYS A 73 -0.28 13.75 5.36
C CYS A 73 0.47 15.07 5.63
N ARG A 74 1.75 14.98 6.05
CA ARG A 74 2.59 16.16 6.30
C ARG A 74 2.88 16.92 5.01
N GLU A 75 3.28 16.22 3.96
CA GLU A 75 3.64 16.84 2.68
C GLU A 75 2.45 17.59 2.08
N GLU A 76 1.28 16.96 2.06
CA GLU A 76 0.04 17.54 1.52
C GLU A 76 -0.49 18.67 2.40
N SER A 77 -0.39 18.57 3.72
CA SER A 77 -0.76 19.66 4.63
C SER A 77 0.14 20.89 4.47
N LEU A 78 1.44 20.67 4.31
CA LEU A 78 2.39 21.74 4.00
C LEU A 78 2.10 22.37 2.64
N ASP A 79 1.73 21.58 1.63
CA ASP A 79 1.36 22.10 0.32
C ASP A 79 0.06 22.91 0.37
N ALA A 80 -0.94 22.44 1.11
CA ALA A 80 -2.16 23.18 1.38
C ALA A 80 -1.87 24.54 2.03
N LEU A 81 -0.96 24.61 3.00
CA LEU A 81 -0.51 25.87 3.61
C LEU A 81 0.20 26.79 2.59
N ARG A 82 0.98 26.24 1.65
CA ARG A 82 1.60 27.03 0.56
C ARG A 82 0.55 27.59 -0.38
N MET A 83 -0.42 26.77 -0.80
CA MET A 83 -1.49 27.16 -1.71
C MET A 83 -2.33 28.32 -1.17
N ILE A 84 -2.55 28.36 0.14
CA ILE A 84 -3.32 29.44 0.78
C ILE A 84 -2.45 30.61 1.27
N GLY A 85 -1.15 30.58 1.00
CA GLY A 85 -0.21 31.63 1.41
C GLY A 85 0.05 31.73 2.92
N ALA A 86 -0.23 30.66 3.68
CA ALA A 86 -0.15 30.62 5.14
C ALA A 86 1.10 29.91 5.67
N THR A 87 2.11 29.61 4.85
CA THR A 87 3.31 28.85 5.26
C THR A 87 4.04 29.40 6.48
N ARG A 88 3.93 30.71 6.78
CA ARG A 88 4.57 31.35 7.95
C ARG A 88 3.63 31.62 9.11
N SER A 89 2.34 31.79 8.84
CA SER A 89 1.32 32.17 9.82
C SER A 89 0.52 30.99 10.33
N GLY A 90 0.37 29.96 9.50
CA GLY A 90 -0.42 28.78 9.77
C GLY A 90 0.35 27.65 10.45
N ASP A 91 -0.39 26.59 10.76
CA ASP A 91 0.08 25.33 11.33
C ASP A 91 -0.73 24.18 10.74
N TYR A 92 -0.32 22.95 10.98
CA TYR A 92 -1.07 21.77 10.57
C TYR A 92 -0.99 20.65 11.60
N GLU A 93 -1.93 19.72 11.53
CA GLU A 93 -1.97 18.51 12.35
C GLU A 93 -2.42 17.33 11.50
N CYS A 94 -1.82 16.17 11.74
CA CYS A 94 -2.18 14.89 11.13
C CYS A 94 -2.73 13.97 12.22
N GLY A 95 -4.01 13.64 12.13
CA GLY A 95 -4.72 12.78 13.08
C GLY A 95 -4.84 11.34 12.58
N LEU A 96 -4.43 10.37 13.39
CA LEU A 96 -4.55 8.94 13.12
C LEU A 96 -5.95 8.43 13.48
N ASN A 97 -6.60 7.75 12.54
CA ASN A 97 -7.86 7.01 12.71
C ASN A 97 -8.95 7.84 13.41
N CYS A 98 -9.18 9.07 12.94
CA CYS A 98 -10.10 10.01 13.57
C CYS A 98 -11.59 9.60 13.44
N ASP A 99 -12.32 9.59 14.55
CA ASP A 99 -13.78 9.42 14.57
C ASP A 99 -14.47 10.75 14.18
N THR A 100 -15.04 10.77 12.98
CA THR A 100 -15.77 11.93 12.42
C THR A 100 -17.28 11.89 12.69
N SER A 101 -17.80 10.82 13.30
CA SER A 101 -19.25 10.60 13.46
C SER A 101 -19.95 11.64 14.34
N LYS A 102 -19.20 12.26 15.26
CA LYS A 102 -19.70 13.25 16.23
C LYS A 102 -19.49 14.69 15.79
N GLY A 103 -18.92 14.93 14.61
CA GLY A 103 -18.50 16.25 14.17
C GLY A 103 -17.27 16.77 14.92
N LYS A 104 -16.86 18.01 14.61
CA LYS A 104 -15.64 18.60 15.16
C LYS A 104 -15.81 19.03 16.63
N PRO A 105 -14.77 18.92 17.47
CA PRO A 105 -13.45 18.37 17.16
C PRO A 105 -13.49 16.84 17.03
N TYR A 106 -12.76 16.31 16.05
CA TYR A 106 -12.67 14.85 15.87
C TYR A 106 -11.82 14.23 16.96
N ILE A 107 -12.17 13.00 17.37
CA ILE A 107 -11.38 12.24 18.32
C ILE A 107 -10.48 11.29 17.54
N CYS A 108 -9.18 11.57 17.56
CA CYS A 108 -8.16 10.76 16.89
C CYS A 108 -7.38 9.92 17.91
N GLU A 109 -6.88 8.77 17.49
CA GLU A 109 -6.04 7.90 18.32
C GLU A 109 -4.72 8.58 18.66
N LYS A 110 -4.18 9.33 17.71
CA LYS A 110 -2.94 10.09 17.82
C LYS A 110 -2.99 11.33 16.95
N THR A 111 -2.30 12.38 17.34
CA THR A 111 -2.07 13.58 16.53
C THR A 111 -0.58 13.86 16.44
N GLU A 112 -0.11 14.16 15.24
CA GLU A 112 1.28 14.45 14.92
C GLU A 112 1.40 15.75 14.13
N ARG A 113 2.56 16.39 14.25
CA ARG A 113 2.96 17.55 13.44
C ARG A 113 4.17 17.18 12.59
#